data_AF-A0A0S4RIB4-F1
#
_entry.id   AF-A0A0S4RIB4-F1
#
_cell.length_a   1.000
_cell.length_b   1.000
_cell.length_c   1.000
_cell.angle_alpha   90.00
_cell.angle_beta   90.00
_cell.angle_gamma   90.00
#
_symmetry.space_group_name_H-M   'P 1'
#
loop_
_entity.id
_entity.type
_entity.pdbx_description
1 polymer ?
#
loop_
_entity_poly.entity_id
_entity_poly.type
_entity_poly.pdbx_seq_one_letter_code
_entity_poly.pdbx_strand_id
1 'polypeptide(L)'
;MNVKFHLLSVFRELFIQHHRSLEFRAKIFAAMICAKKNISDSDFEDIKDIADEIYPNDVKRIGVLIQTVKEYVNKVKVLNFLNLDNLLLDIDDELKNIKRYAKKIDFAHLRRLMVDSSEEDALIQQRVYEYFLEEVKRYS
;
A
#
# COMPACT_ATOMS: atom_id res chain seq x y z
N MET A 1 -16.16 28.37 -6.92
CA MET A 1 -15.62 28.31 -5.55
C MET A 1 -15.54 26.83 -5.17
N ASN A 2 -14.33 26.29 -5.24
CA ASN A 2 -14.00 24.86 -5.23
C ASN A 2 -13.88 24.34 -3.80
N VAL A 3 -14.92 23.70 -3.29
CA VAL A 3 -14.81 22.68 -2.22
C VAL A 3 -16.02 21.76 -2.38
N LYS A 4 -15.80 20.49 -2.78
CA LYS A 4 -16.59 19.30 -2.42
C LYS A 4 -16.16 18.07 -3.23
N PHE A 5 -14.95 17.57 -2.98
CA PHE A 5 -14.68 16.13 -3.10
C PHE A 5 -14.88 15.46 -1.73
N HIS A 6 -16.07 15.67 -1.16
CA HIS A 6 -16.67 14.78 -0.18
C HIS A 6 -17.34 13.60 -0.93
N LEU A 7 -16.61 12.87 -1.80
CA LEU A 7 -17.08 11.57 -2.34
C LEU A 7 -16.81 10.44 -1.31
N LEU A 8 -17.05 10.79 -0.05
CA LEU A 8 -16.47 10.30 1.19
C LEU A 8 -17.41 9.33 1.92
N SER A 9 -18.18 8.49 1.24
CA SER A 9 -18.95 7.51 2.02
C SER A 9 -19.22 6.18 1.36
N VAL A 10 -19.38 6.10 0.04
CA VAL A 10 -19.97 4.88 -0.58
C VAL A 10 -19.39 4.56 -1.97
N PHE A 11 -18.08 4.41 -2.11
CA PHE A 11 -17.52 3.65 -3.25
C PHE A 11 -16.69 2.45 -2.77
N ARG A 12 -17.21 1.39 -2.18
CA ARG A 12 -18.59 0.88 -2.02
C ARG A 12 -18.39 -0.49 -1.36
N GLU A 13 -19.19 -0.90 -0.39
CA GLU A 13 -19.31 -2.33 -0.01
C GLU A 13 -19.75 -3.25 -1.20
N LEU A 14 -19.89 -2.72 -2.44
CA LEU A 14 -20.64 -3.29 -3.57
C LEU A 14 -19.84 -3.48 -4.89
N PHE A 15 -18.50 -3.46 -4.90
CA PHE A 15 -17.70 -3.98 -6.06
C PHE A 15 -16.79 -5.19 -5.72
N ILE A 16 -16.99 -5.76 -4.53
CA ILE A 16 -16.96 -7.13 -3.97
C ILE A 16 -15.94 -8.19 -4.44
N GLN A 17 -15.39 -8.22 -5.66
CA GLN A 17 -14.39 -9.25 -6.04
C GLN A 17 -13.16 -8.77 -6.82
N HIS A 18 -13.29 -7.80 -7.74
CA HIS A 18 -12.16 -7.45 -8.63
C HIS A 18 -11.17 -6.45 -8.01
N HIS A 19 -11.57 -5.72 -6.97
CA HIS A 19 -10.71 -4.70 -6.34
C HIS A 19 -9.96 -5.19 -5.10
N ARG A 20 -10.30 -6.35 -4.52
CA ARG A 20 -9.60 -6.89 -3.33
C ARG A 20 -8.10 -7.07 -3.56
N SER A 21 -7.71 -7.53 -4.75
CA SER A 21 -6.29 -7.66 -5.09
C SER A 21 -5.57 -6.32 -5.25
N LEU A 22 -6.29 -5.25 -5.62
CA LEU A 22 -5.73 -3.91 -5.74
C LEU A 22 -5.59 -3.27 -4.36
N GLU A 23 -6.62 -3.40 -3.53
CA GLU A 23 -6.59 -2.98 -2.12
C GLU A 23 -5.45 -3.66 -1.37
N PHE A 24 -5.28 -4.98 -1.54
CA PHE A 24 -4.15 -5.71 -0.97
C PHE A 24 -2.80 -5.08 -1.36
N ARG A 25 -2.59 -4.79 -2.65
CA ARG A 25 -1.37 -4.09 -3.12
C ARG A 25 -1.23 -2.71 -2.47
N ALA A 26 -2.33 -1.98 -2.35
CA ALA A 26 -2.33 -0.67 -1.70
C ALA A 26 -1.90 -0.75 -0.24
N LYS A 27 -2.34 -1.77 0.51
CA LYS A 27 -1.91 -2.01 1.90
C LYS A 27 -0.42 -2.29 2.00
N ILE A 28 0.14 -3.12 1.11
CA ILE A 28 1.58 -3.40 1.04
C ILE A 28 2.39 -2.12 0.85
N PHE A 29 2.00 -1.30 -0.12
CA PHE A 29 2.68 -0.03 -0.39
C PHE A 29 2.50 0.99 0.73
N ALA A 30 1.29 1.09 1.29
CA ALA A 30 1.03 1.97 2.42
C ALA A 30 1.86 1.59 3.65
N ALA A 31 2.06 0.30 3.92
CA ALA A 31 2.92 -0.17 5.02
C ALA A 31 4.38 0.29 4.84
N MET A 32 4.94 0.17 3.62
CA MET A 32 6.29 0.66 3.30
C MET A 32 6.42 2.19 3.46
N ILE A 33 5.41 2.95 3.03
CA ILE A 33 5.41 4.41 3.17
C ILE A 33 5.21 4.81 4.64
N CYS A 34 4.34 4.12 5.39
CA CYS A 34 4.09 4.41 6.80
C CYS A 34 5.28 4.08 7.70
N ALA A 35 6.23 3.28 7.25
CA ALA A 35 7.50 3.08 7.94
C ALA A 35 8.38 4.34 7.93
N LYS A 36 8.15 5.29 7.00
CA LYS A 36 8.83 6.59 6.98
C LYS A 36 8.24 7.54 8.01
N LYS A 37 9.09 8.35 8.63
CA LYS A 37 8.71 9.43 9.54
C LYS A 37 8.10 10.60 8.79
N ASN A 38 8.75 11.01 7.71
CA ASN A 38 8.31 12.08 6.82
C ASN A 38 7.89 11.48 5.49
N ILE A 39 6.65 11.76 5.10
CA ILE A 39 6.07 11.33 3.82
C ILE A 39 5.88 12.57 2.96
N SER A 40 6.23 12.45 1.70
CA SER A 40 6.28 13.53 0.73
C SER A 40 5.52 13.16 -0.55
N ASP A 41 5.32 14.14 -1.43
CA ASP A 41 4.63 13.88 -2.70
C ASP A 41 5.43 12.95 -3.63
N SER A 42 6.78 12.94 -3.53
CA SER A 42 7.62 12.05 -4.34
C SER A 42 7.37 10.57 -4.00
N ASP A 43 7.05 10.24 -2.75
CA ASP A 43 6.67 8.87 -2.36
C ASP A 43 5.44 8.38 -3.14
N PHE A 44 4.52 9.27 -3.48
CA PHE A 44 3.32 8.92 -4.25
C PHE A 44 3.55 8.94 -5.76
N GLU A 45 4.54 9.69 -6.26
CA GLU A 45 4.98 9.58 -7.65
C GLU A 45 5.72 8.24 -7.89
N ASP A 46 6.53 7.76 -6.94
CA ASP A 46 7.12 6.42 -7.01
C ASP A 46 6.04 5.32 -7.09
N ILE A 47 4.97 5.47 -6.29
CA ILE A 47 3.81 4.55 -6.35
C ILE A 47 3.10 4.63 -7.69
N LYS A 48 3.00 5.81 -8.28
CA LYS A 48 2.39 5.98 -9.60
C LYS A 48 3.20 5.28 -10.67
N ASP A 49 4.52 5.44 -10.68
CA ASP A 49 5.40 4.74 -11.63
C ASP A 49 5.28 3.22 -11.47
N ILE A 50 5.27 2.71 -10.23
CA ILE A 50 5.02 1.29 -9.93
C ILE A 50 3.63 0.87 -10.40
N ALA A 51 2.60 1.69 -10.21
CA ALA A 51 1.23 1.40 -10.63
C ALA A 51 1.11 1.34 -12.16
N ASP A 52 1.80 2.20 -12.89
CA ASP A 52 1.89 2.21 -14.35
C ASP A 52 2.50 0.89 -14.87
N GLU A 53 3.51 0.35 -14.18
CA GLU A 53 4.10 -0.95 -14.50
C GLU A 53 3.14 -2.12 -14.23
N ILE A 54 2.38 -2.07 -13.14
CA ILE A 54 1.44 -3.12 -12.75
C ILE A 54 0.21 -3.12 -13.67
N TYR A 55 -0.23 -1.95 -14.11
CA TYR A 55 -1.48 -1.74 -14.86
C TYR A 55 -1.24 -0.89 -16.13
N PRO A 56 -0.45 -1.39 -17.10
CA PRO A 56 -0.09 -0.61 -18.28
C PRO A 56 -1.33 -0.20 -19.08
N ASN A 57 -1.42 1.09 -19.41
CA ASN A 57 -2.54 1.72 -20.12
C ASN A 57 -3.90 1.73 -19.40
N ASP A 58 -3.99 1.34 -18.12
CA ASP A 58 -5.22 1.39 -17.32
C ASP A 58 -5.17 2.54 -16.30
N VAL A 59 -5.28 3.76 -16.82
CA VAL A 59 -5.22 5.03 -16.05
C VAL A 59 -6.20 5.02 -14.87
N LYS A 60 -7.35 4.35 -15.02
CA LYS A 60 -8.34 4.23 -13.96
C LYS A 60 -7.83 3.39 -12.80
N ARG A 61 -7.27 2.21 -13.06
CA ARG A 61 -6.71 1.36 -11.99
C ARG A 61 -5.50 1.99 -11.31
N ILE A 62 -4.65 2.66 -12.08
CA ILE A 62 -3.51 3.43 -11.57
C ILE A 62 -4.00 4.49 -10.57
N GLY A 63 -4.96 5.32 -10.99
CA GLY A 63 -5.54 6.35 -10.13
C GLY A 63 -6.18 5.78 -8.86
N VAL A 64 -6.90 4.65 -8.98
CA VAL A 64 -7.51 3.98 -7.81
C VAL A 64 -6.44 3.46 -6.85
N LEU A 65 -5.38 2.80 -7.34
CA LEU A 65 -4.30 2.28 -6.49
C LEU A 65 -3.62 3.41 -5.70
N ILE A 66 -3.21 4.49 -6.36
CA ILE A 66 -2.54 5.63 -5.71
C ILE A 66 -3.45 6.25 -4.66
N GLN A 67 -4.73 6.45 -4.98
CA GLN A 67 -5.70 7.03 -4.05
C GLN A 67 -5.93 6.14 -2.84
N THR A 68 -6.05 4.81 -3.03
CA THR A 68 -6.18 3.86 -1.92
C THR A 68 -4.94 3.84 -1.03
N VAL A 69 -3.73 3.92 -1.60
CA VAL A 69 -2.48 4.03 -0.82
C VAL A 69 -2.51 5.29 0.06
N LYS A 70 -2.84 6.45 -0.53
CA LYS A 70 -2.99 7.73 0.21
C LYS A 70 -3.97 7.62 1.37
N GLU A 71 -5.10 6.94 1.16
CA GLU A 71 -6.11 6.74 2.20
C GLU A 71 -5.60 5.89 3.37
N TYR A 72 -4.91 4.76 3.11
CA TYR A 72 -4.32 3.95 4.19
C TYR A 72 -3.22 4.71 4.93
N VAL A 73 -2.36 5.44 4.22
CA VAL A 73 -1.34 6.30 4.84
C VAL A 73 -2.00 7.33 5.75
N ASN A 74 -3.06 8.00 5.28
CA ASN A 74 -3.79 8.99 6.08
C ASN A 74 -4.45 8.36 7.32
N LYS A 75 -5.04 7.16 7.20
CA LYS A 75 -5.60 6.40 8.34
C LYS A 75 -4.56 6.07 9.40
N VAL A 76 -3.32 5.78 8.99
CA VAL A 76 -2.22 5.40 9.89
C VAL A 76 -1.55 6.63 10.51
N LYS A 77 -1.22 7.64 9.71
CA LYS A 77 -0.34 8.75 10.13
C LYS A 77 -1.06 9.97 10.67
N VAL A 78 -2.29 10.22 10.21
CA VAL A 78 -3.00 11.47 10.51
C VAL A 78 -4.17 11.22 11.45
N LEU A 79 -5.01 10.23 11.11
CA LEU A 79 -6.25 9.98 11.85
C LEU A 79 -6.07 9.06 13.05
N ASN A 80 -4.93 8.35 13.16
CA ASN A 80 -4.67 7.32 14.18
C ASN A 80 -5.79 6.27 14.29
N PHE A 81 -6.57 6.06 13.21
CA PHE A 81 -7.60 5.01 13.14
C PHE A 81 -6.97 3.62 12.96
N LEU A 82 -5.74 3.60 12.43
CA LEU A 82 -4.93 2.42 12.23
C LEU A 82 -3.51 2.74 12.71
N ASN A 83 -2.72 1.73 13.06
CA ASN A 83 -1.28 1.88 13.22
C ASN A 83 -0.58 0.89 12.25
N LEU A 84 0.74 1.00 12.12
CA LEU A 84 1.48 0.13 11.20
C LEU A 84 1.28 -1.35 11.54
N ASP A 85 1.31 -1.71 12.83
CA ASP A 85 1.14 -3.11 13.26
C ASP A 85 -0.23 -3.68 12.87
N ASN A 86 -1.31 -2.93 13.07
CA ASN A 86 -2.65 -3.33 12.68
C ASN A 86 -2.79 -3.47 11.15
N LEU A 87 -2.11 -2.62 10.37
CA LEU A 87 -2.06 -2.75 8.91
C LEU A 87 -1.33 -4.03 8.49
N LEU A 88 -0.21 -4.36 9.15
CA LEU A 88 0.54 -5.58 8.89
C LEU A 88 -0.26 -6.84 9.26
N LEU A 89 -0.98 -6.81 10.38
CA LEU A 89 -1.88 -7.90 10.79
C LEU A 89 -3.03 -8.12 9.79
N ASP A 90 -3.61 -7.06 9.24
CA ASP A 90 -4.65 -7.17 8.21
C ASP A 90 -4.10 -7.78 6.91
N ILE A 91 -2.87 -7.41 6.52
CA ILE A 91 -2.16 -8.03 5.39
C ILE A 91 -1.89 -9.53 5.65
N ASP A 92 -1.44 -9.88 6.86
CA ASP A 92 -1.20 -11.26 7.29
C ASP A 92 -2.47 -12.12 7.13
N ASP A 93 -3.60 -11.61 7.63
CA ASP A 93 -4.87 -12.31 7.56
C ASP A 93 -5.36 -12.46 6.12
N GLU A 94 -5.13 -11.48 5.25
CA GLU A 94 -5.40 -11.64 3.82
C GLU A 94 -4.51 -12.70 3.15
N LEU A 95 -3.20 -12.74 3.48
CA LEU A 95 -2.29 -13.76 2.98
C LEU A 95 -2.65 -15.17 3.49
N LYS A 96 -3.12 -15.28 4.73
CA LYS A 96 -3.65 -16.53 5.29
C LYS A 96 -4.83 -17.05 4.49
N ASN A 97 -5.79 -16.16 4.20
CA ASN A 97 -7.06 -16.51 3.58
C ASN A 97 -6.97 -16.65 2.04
N ILE A 98 -6.05 -15.91 1.39
CA ILE A 98 -5.93 -15.83 -0.07
C ILE A 98 -4.47 -16.02 -0.48
N LYS A 99 -3.98 -17.26 -0.42
CA LYS A 99 -2.56 -17.63 -0.71
C LYS A 99 -1.98 -17.05 -2.01
N ARG A 100 -2.80 -16.94 -3.07
CA ARG A 100 -2.37 -16.34 -4.35
C ARG A 100 -1.95 -14.87 -4.25
N TYR A 101 -2.24 -14.18 -3.14
CA TYR A 101 -1.82 -12.80 -2.90
C TYR A 101 -0.34 -12.68 -2.56
N ALA A 102 0.33 -13.75 -2.11
CA ALA A 102 1.78 -13.74 -1.94
C ALA A 102 2.50 -13.37 -3.26
N LYS A 103 1.99 -13.86 -4.40
CA LYS A 103 2.49 -13.53 -5.76
C LYS A 103 2.24 -12.08 -6.19
N LYS A 104 1.54 -11.28 -5.38
CA LYS A 104 1.29 -9.86 -5.64
C LYS A 104 2.32 -8.98 -4.95
N ILE A 105 3.11 -9.51 -4.01
CA ILE A 105 4.18 -8.76 -3.37
C ILE A 105 5.39 -8.82 -4.30
N ASP A 106 5.71 -7.67 -4.90
CA ASP A 106 6.89 -7.52 -5.76
C ASP A 106 8.00 -6.81 -4.99
N PHE A 107 9.03 -7.56 -4.63
CA PHE A 107 10.14 -7.04 -3.84
C PHE A 107 11.02 -6.04 -4.60
N ALA A 108 11.01 -6.03 -5.94
CA ALA A 108 11.69 -4.98 -6.71
C ALA A 108 10.96 -3.65 -6.56
N HIS A 109 9.62 -3.66 -6.57
CA HIS A 109 8.81 -2.48 -6.28
C HIS A 109 9.03 -1.98 -4.85
N LEU A 110 9.07 -2.88 -3.86
CA LEU A 110 9.30 -2.45 -2.46
C LEU A 110 10.67 -1.81 -2.25
N ARG A 111 11.73 -2.34 -2.89
CA ARG A 111 13.08 -1.77 -2.80
C ARG A 111 13.14 -0.35 -3.37
N ARG A 112 12.37 -0.04 -4.43
CA ARG A 112 12.31 1.33 -4.97
C ARG A 112 11.80 2.34 -3.95
N LEU A 113 10.80 1.96 -3.15
CA LEU A 113 10.24 2.82 -2.10
C LEU A 113 11.19 3.09 -0.92
N MET A 114 12.38 2.47 -0.91
CA MET A 114 13.40 2.62 0.13
C MET A 114 14.58 3.48 -0.31
N VAL A 115 14.68 3.84 -1.60
CA VAL A 115 15.88 4.51 -2.16
C VAL A 115 16.08 5.90 -1.55
N ASP A 116 15.03 6.69 -1.46
CA ASP A 116 15.07 8.08 -0.95
C ASP A 116 14.66 8.18 0.53
N SER A 117 15.06 7.19 1.33
CA SER A 117 14.77 7.14 2.76
C SER A 117 15.96 7.59 3.61
N SER A 118 15.69 8.28 4.71
CA SER A 118 16.72 8.52 5.74
C SER A 118 17.20 7.19 6.33
N GLU A 119 18.37 7.18 6.99
CA GLU A 119 18.89 5.95 7.61
C GLU A 119 17.91 5.35 8.64
N GLU A 120 17.27 6.20 9.45
CA GLU A 120 16.25 5.75 10.42
C GLU A 120 15.03 5.15 9.71
N ASP A 121 14.51 5.82 8.68
CA ASP A 121 13.35 5.33 7.91
C ASP A 121 13.69 4.02 7.19
N ALA A 122 14.88 3.92 6.61
CA ALA A 122 15.36 2.75 5.90
C ALA A 122 15.43 1.52 6.82
N LEU A 123 15.82 1.70 8.09
CA LEU A 123 15.82 0.62 9.08
C LEU A 123 14.40 0.09 9.36
N ILE A 124 13.41 0.97 9.51
CA ILE A 124 12.03 0.55 9.76
C ILE A 124 11.44 -0.10 8.50
N GLN A 125 11.67 0.50 7.33
CA GLN A 125 11.25 -0.08 6.06
C GLN A 125 11.88 -1.45 5.81
N GLN A 126 13.15 -1.64 6.17
CA GLN A 126 13.83 -2.93 6.08
C GLN A 126 13.14 -3.99 6.94
N ARG A 127 12.68 -3.65 8.15
CA ARG A 127 11.91 -4.58 9.00
C ARG A 127 10.56 -4.95 8.37
N VAL A 128 9.86 -3.99 7.78
CA VAL A 128 8.60 -4.24 7.05
C VAL A 128 8.85 -5.12 5.82
N TYR A 129 9.94 -4.86 5.09
CA TYR A 129 10.36 -5.66 3.95
C TYR A 129 10.69 -7.11 4.33
N GLU A 130 11.46 -7.31 5.40
CA GLU A 130 11.80 -8.63 5.96
C GLU A 130 10.56 -9.37 6.44
N TYR A 131 9.64 -8.66 7.09
CA TYR A 131 8.35 -9.21 7.47
C TYR A 131 7.59 -9.76 6.24
N PHE A 132 7.49 -8.99 5.15
CA PHE A 132 6.85 -9.49 3.92
C PHE A 132 7.60 -10.66 3.27
N LEU A 133 8.94 -10.70 3.34
CA LEU A 133 9.71 -11.85 2.88
C LEU A 133 9.32 -13.12 3.63
N GLU A 134 9.23 -13.05 4.96
CA GLU A 134 8.85 -14.20 5.78
C GLU A 134 7.40 -14.63 5.55
N GLU A 135 6.45 -13.70 5.41
CA GLU A 135 5.06 -14.05 5.13
C GLU A 135 4.88 -14.65 3.73
N VAL A 136 5.61 -14.15 2.72
CA VAL A 136 5.62 -14.76 1.38
C VAL A 136 6.19 -16.17 1.45
N LYS A 137 7.28 -16.42 2.19
CA LYS A 137 7.83 -17.78 2.38
C LYS A 137 6.83 -18.71 3.08
N ARG A 138 6.07 -18.19 4.05
CA ARG A 138 5.09 -18.98 4.80
C ARG A 138 3.86 -19.34 3.97
N TYR A 139 3.44 -18.49 3.04
CA TYR A 139 2.15 -18.61 2.35
C TYR A 139 2.22 -18.84 0.84
N SER A 140 3.42 -18.92 0.25
CA SER A 140 3.62 -19.28 -1.17
C SER A 140 3.69 -20.77 -1.43
#